data_AF-A0A349M805-F1
#
_entry.id   AF-A0A349M805-F1
#
_cell.length_a   1.000
_cell.length_b   1.000
_cell.length_c   1.000
_cell.angle_alpha   90.00
_cell.angle_beta   90.00
_cell.angle_gamma   90.00
#
_symmetry.space_group_name_H-M   'P 1'
#
loop_
_entity.id
_entity.type
_entity.pdbx_description
1 polymer ?
#
loop_
_entity_poly.entity_id
_entity_poly.type
_entity_poly.pdbx_seq_one_letter_code
_entity_poly.pdbx_strand_id
1 'polypeptide(L)' 'GQDFLFDEYYASYDDLNRFLQGVPIFEDFDSEKDRRHLEAYAAKFQTDKGIHLPRHRFVAVAMKEREV' A
#
# COMPACT_ATOMS: atom_id res chain seq x y z
N GLY A 1 9.39 -9.44 -16.65
CA GLY A 1 8.26 -8.98 -15.82
C GLY A 1 7.61 -7.80 -16.49
N GLN A 2 6.44 -7.38 -16.00
CA GLN A 2 5.73 -6.18 -16.43
C GLN A 2 5.43 -5.30 -15.22
N ASP A 3 5.55 -3.99 -15.40
CA ASP A 3 5.28 -2.98 -14.40
C ASP A 3 3.87 -2.40 -14.57
N PHE A 4 3.16 -2.27 -13.45
CA PHE A 4 1.82 -1.69 -13.41
C PHE A 4 1.78 -0.61 -12.33
N LEU A 5 1.60 0.64 -12.78
CA LEU A 5 1.35 1.79 -11.92
C LEU A 5 -0.16 2.02 -11.85
N PHE A 6 -0.68 2.23 -10.64
CA PHE A 6 -2.08 2.57 -10.45
C PHE A 6 -2.26 3.36 -9.15
N ASP A 7 -3.36 4.10 -9.08
CA ASP A 7 -3.72 4.90 -7.93
C ASP A 7 -4.78 4.19 -7.10
N GLU A 8 -4.59 4.20 -5.79
CA GLU A 8 -5.56 3.72 -4.81
C GLU A 8 -5.94 4.88 -3.88
N TYR A 9 -7.19 4.90 -3.43
CA TYR A 9 -7.72 5.99 -2.60
C TYR A 9 -8.46 5.42 -1.39
N TYR A 10 -8.20 6.00 -0.23
CA TYR A 10 -8.84 5.65 1.03
C TYR A 10 -9.70 6.81 1.51
N ALA A 11 -10.95 6.55 1.90
CA ALA A 11 -11.90 7.61 2.24
C ALA A 11 -11.50 8.38 3.51
N SER A 12 -10.78 7.74 4.43
CA SER A 12 -10.37 8.33 5.71
C SER A 12 -9.02 7.78 6.20
N TYR A 13 -8.45 8.45 7.20
CA TYR A 13 -7.29 7.96 7.95
C TYR A 13 -7.53 6.55 8.50
N ASP A 14 -8.72 6.30 9.05
CA ASP A 14 -9.06 5.00 9.64
C ASP A 14 -9.11 3.88 8.59
N ASP A 15 -9.59 4.17 7.38
CA ASP A 15 -9.61 3.20 6.29
C ASP A 15 -8.19 2.85 5.82
N LEU A 16 -7.31 3.85 5.70
CA LEU A 16 -5.90 3.63 5.37
C LEU A 16 -5.18 2.86 6.49
N ASN A 17 -5.42 3.22 7.77
CA ASN A 17 -4.85 2.54 8.92
C ASN A 17 -5.26 1.06 8.96
N ARG A 18 -6.56 0.76 8.79
CA ARG A 18 -7.07 -0.62 8.73
C ARG A 18 -6.46 -1.42 7.59
N PHE A 19 -6.29 -0.79 6.41
CA PHE A 19 -5.60 -1.43 5.30
C PHE A 19 -4.17 -1.82 5.68
N LEU A 20 -3.39 -0.89 6.23
CA LEU A 20 -1.99 -1.14 6.59
C LEU A 20 -1.84 -2.24 7.67
N GLN A 21 -2.76 -2.32 8.64
CA GLN A 21 -2.79 -3.44 9.60
C GLN A 21 -3.03 -4.81 8.95
N GLY A 22 -3.69 -4.84 7.79
CA GLY A 22 -3.99 -6.07 7.06
C GLY A 22 -2.95 -6.47 6.01
N VAL A 23 -1.94 -5.64 5.76
CA VAL A 23 -0.95 -5.90 4.70
C VAL A 23 0.22 -6.72 5.26
N PRO A 24 0.43 -7.96 4.78
CA PRO A 24 1.47 -8.85 5.30
C PRO A 24 2.90 -8.42 4.97
N ILE A 25 3.09 -7.39 4.14
CA ILE A 25 4.42 -6.85 3.79
C ILE A 25 4.89 -5.82 4.82
N PHE A 26 3.98 -5.23 5.60
CA PHE A 26 4.31 -4.30 6.67
C PHE A 26 4.23 -5.01 8.02
N GLU A 27 5.03 -6.07 8.19
CA GLU A 27 4.99 -6.93 9.39
C GLU A 27 5.28 -6.18 10.69
N ASP A 28 5.94 -5.02 10.62
CA ASP A 28 6.30 -4.17 11.75
C ASP A 28 5.39 -2.94 11.93
N PHE A 29 4.35 -2.79 11.09
CA PHE A 29 3.42 -1.65 11.21
C PHE A 29 2.66 -1.69 12.54
N ASP A 30 2.75 -0.59 13.28
CA ASP A 30 2.10 -0.42 14.57
C ASP A 30 1.33 0.89 14.56
N SER A 31 0.00 0.81 14.60
CA SER A 31 -0.89 1.97 14.49
C SER A 31 -0.63 3.06 15.54
N GLU A 32 -0.09 2.71 16.71
CA GLU A 32 0.20 3.68 17.77
C GLU A 32 1.58 4.32 17.59
N LYS A 33 2.61 3.50 17.33
CA LYS A 33 3.98 4.01 17.13
C LYS A 33 4.10 4.82 15.84
N ASP A 34 3.39 4.42 14.80
CA ASP A 34 3.46 5.02 13.48
C ASP A 34 2.41 6.11 13.24
N ARG A 35 1.54 6.36 14.22
CA ARG A 35 0.42 7.32 14.12
C ARG A 35 0.84 8.67 13.54
N ARG A 36 1.90 9.27 14.05
CA ARG A 36 2.38 10.60 13.58
C ARG A 36 2.81 10.57 12.11
N HIS A 37 3.44 9.48 11.68
CA HIS A 37 3.84 9.32 10.28
C HIS A 37 2.62 9.15 9.38
N LEU A 38 1.65 8.35 9.82
CA LEU A 38 0.42 8.11 9.07
C LEU A 38 -0.46 9.37 9.00
N GLU A 39 -0.56 10.14 10.08
CA GLU A 39 -1.28 11.43 10.10
C GLU A 39 -0.62 12.42 9.14
N ALA A 40 0.72 12.53 9.17
CA ALA A 40 1.47 13.40 8.25
C ALA A 40 1.31 12.97 6.79
N TYR A 41 1.29 11.65 6.53
CA TYR A 41 1.01 11.10 5.21
C TYR A 41 -0.40 11.46 4.74
N ALA A 42 -1.42 11.18 5.55
CA ALA A 42 -2.81 11.46 5.25
C ALA A 42 -3.03 12.94 4.92
N ALA A 43 -2.47 13.85 5.73
CA ALA A 43 -2.56 15.28 5.49
C ALA A 43 -1.88 15.70 4.18
N LYS A 44 -0.73 15.11 3.86
CA LYS A 44 0.03 15.44 2.63
C LYS A 44 -0.65 14.94 1.35
N PHE A 45 -1.28 13.77 1.41
CA PHE A 45 -1.84 13.08 0.24
C PHE A 45 -3.38 13.12 0.18
N GLN A 46 -4.01 13.95 1.01
CA GLN A 46 -5.45 14.17 0.95
C GLN A 46 -5.86 14.81 -0.38
N THR A 47 -6.88 14.24 -1.01
CA THR A 47 -7.52 14.76 -2.23
C THR A 47 -9.04 14.75 -2.08
N ASP A 48 -9.76 15.30 -3.06
CA ASP A 48 -11.22 15.25 -3.13
C ASP A 48 -11.77 13.80 -3.22
N LYS A 49 -10.95 12.85 -3.65
CA LYS A 49 -11.30 11.42 -3.75
C LYS A 49 -10.94 10.61 -2.49
N GLY A 50 -10.28 11.24 -1.52
CA GLY A 50 -9.70 10.58 -0.34
C GLY A 50 -8.17 10.71 -0.28
N ILE A 51 -7.57 9.96 0.63
CA ILE A 51 -6.11 9.88 0.79
C ILE A 51 -5.54 9.02 -0.34
N HIS A 52 -4.69 9.64 -1.16
CA HIS A 52 -4.06 9.01 -2.31
C HIS A 52 -2.87 8.14 -1.88
N LEU A 53 -2.88 6.87 -2.29
CA LEU A 53 -1.78 5.93 -2.14
C LEU A 53 -1.34 5.47 -3.54
N PRO A 54 -0.27 6.05 -4.13
CA PRO A 54 0.25 5.58 -5.41
C PRO A 54 0.85 4.18 -5.24
N ARG A 55 0.53 3.27 -6.17
CA ARG A 55 0.95 1.87 -6.13
C ARG A 55 1.76 1.51 -7.36
N HIS A 56 2.78 0.69 -7.14
CA HIS A 56 3.59 0.08 -8.20
C HIS A 56 3.62 -1.44 -7.97
N ARG A 57 3.17 -2.20 -8.96
CA ARG A 57 3.24 -3.67 -8.98
C ARG A 57 4.21 -4.12 -10.06
N PHE A 58 5.09 -5.04 -9.71
CA PHE A 58 5.92 -5.79 -10.65
C PHE A 58 5.40 -7.22 -10.75
N VAL A 59 5.03 -7.63 -11.96
CA VAL A 59 4.52 -8.99 -12.23
C VAL A 59 5.57 -9.77 -12.99
N ALA A 60 6.00 -10.91 -12.44
CA ALA A 60 6.88 -11.85 -13.12
C ALA A 60 6.19 -13.21 -13.26
N VAL A 61 6.33 -13.82 -14.44
CA VAL A 61 5.92 -15.20 -14.68
C VAL A 61 7.17 -16.05 -14.66
N ALA A 62 7.25 -16.97 -13.71
CA ALA A 62 8.31 -17.97 -13.64
C ALA A 62 7.74 -19.32 -14.10
N MET A 63 8.40 -19.97 -15.06
CA MET A 63 8.09 -21.34 -15.46
C MET A 63 9.15 -22.26 -14.90
N LYS A 64 8.73 -23.32 -14.21
CA LYS A 64 9.64 -24.38 -13.77
C LYS A 64 10.19 -25.10 -15.01
N GLU A 65 11.50 -25.17 -15.16
CA GLU A 65 12.11 -26.05 -16.16
C GLU A 65 11.72 -27.51 -15.86
N ARG A 66 11.32 -28.25 -16.90
CA ARG A 66 11.10 -29.69 -16.75
C ARG A 66 12.47 -30.36 -16.59
N GLU A 67 12.63 -31.10 -15.51
CA GLU A 67 13.75 -32.04 -15.36
C GLU A 67 13.66 -33.04 -16.53
N VAL A 68 14.73 -33.13 -17.33
CA VAL A 68 14.87 -34.06 -18.46
C VAL A 68 15.52 -35.34 -17.96
#